data_AF-A0A6J1Q023-F1
#
_entry.id   AF-A0A6J1Q023-F1
#
_cell.length_a   1.000
_cell.length_b   1.000
_cell.length_c   1.000
_cell.angle_alpha   90.00
_cell.angle_beta   90.00
_cell.angle_gamma   90.00
#
_symmetry.space_group_name_H-M   'P 1'
#
loop_
_entity.id
_entity.type
_entity.pdbx_description
1 polymer ?
#
loop_
_entity_poly.entity_id
_entity_poly.type
_entity_poly.pdbx_seq_one_letter_code
_entity_poly.pdbx_strand_id
1 'polypeptide(L)'
;MEKLIFYICTYAVISFTVDAKLGSSTEHYNTCLTENNVSDDDMLTEQDVIHDRHKESENQEKIKKNGCVLQCILEKFGMMEGSEYDIEKMRSETIKGDIDESTKLKLLEGLNNCINETKDLTEKCEKSFDLVVCGLKSKKKVYASRSENQEEHEHKSEK
;
A
#
# COMPACT_ATOMS: atom_id res chain seq x y z
N MET A 1 27.09 -33.23 -15.31
CA MET A 1 26.36 -32.80 -14.09
C MET A 1 26.81 -31.43 -13.59
N GLU A 2 28.10 -31.06 -13.72
CA GLU A 2 28.60 -29.75 -13.26
C GLU A 2 27.92 -28.54 -13.94
N LYS A 3 27.70 -28.59 -15.26
CA LYS A 3 27.04 -27.49 -16.00
C LYS A 3 25.57 -27.24 -15.61
N LEU A 4 24.87 -28.27 -15.12
CA LEU A 4 23.49 -28.16 -14.64
C LEU A 4 23.42 -27.56 -13.23
N ILE A 5 24.40 -27.87 -12.38
CA ILE A 5 24.51 -27.30 -11.03
C ILE A 5 24.78 -25.79 -11.11
N PHE A 6 25.67 -25.34 -12.00
CA PHE A 6 25.91 -23.91 -12.21
C PHE A 6 24.65 -23.16 -12.70
N TYR A 7 23.84 -23.77 -13.56
CA TYR A 7 22.62 -23.15 -14.10
C TYR A 7 21.51 -22.98 -13.04
N ILE A 8 21.39 -23.96 -12.13
CA ILE A 8 20.45 -23.90 -10.99
C ILE A 8 20.92 -22.86 -9.95
N CYS A 9 22.23 -22.78 -9.69
CA CYS A 9 22.78 -21.77 -8.80
C CYS A 9 22.64 -20.34 -9.34
N THR A 10 22.69 -20.12 -10.67
CA THR A 10 22.45 -18.79 -11.25
C THR A 10 20.98 -18.39 -11.26
N TYR A 11 20.05 -19.33 -11.40
CA TYR A 11 18.61 -19.03 -11.34
C TYR A 11 18.12 -18.75 -9.91
N ALA A 12 18.73 -19.36 -8.89
CA ALA A 12 18.38 -19.10 -7.50
C ALA A 12 18.79 -17.71 -6.99
N VAL A 13 19.72 -17.02 -7.68
CA VAL A 13 20.30 -15.74 -7.22
C VAL A 13 19.61 -14.51 -7.81
N ILE A 14 18.75 -14.63 -8.84
CA ILE A 14 18.19 -13.47 -9.56
C ILE A 14 16.65 -13.47 -9.57
N SER A 15 16.04 -13.90 -8.46
CA SER A 15 14.65 -13.54 -8.17
C SER A 15 14.63 -12.42 -7.12
N PHE A 16 15.35 -11.32 -7.37
CA PHE A 16 15.10 -10.09 -6.61
C PHE A 16 13.76 -9.55 -7.09
N THR A 17 12.68 -9.92 -6.41
CA THR A 17 11.43 -9.20 -6.54
C THR A 17 11.69 -7.78 -6.06
N VAL A 18 11.66 -6.81 -6.98
CA VAL A 18 11.75 -5.40 -6.62
C VAL A 18 10.47 -5.06 -5.86
N ASP A 19 10.58 -4.84 -4.56
CA ASP A 19 9.46 -4.46 -3.73
C ASP A 19 8.93 -3.09 -4.17
N ALA A 20 7.61 -2.99 -4.39
CA ALA A 20 6.99 -1.73 -4.82
C ALA A 20 7.12 -0.67 -3.73
N LYS A 21 7.49 0.56 -4.12
CA LYS A 21 7.59 1.71 -3.21
C LYS A 21 6.20 2.29 -2.94
N LEU A 22 5.99 2.83 -1.75
CA LEU A 22 4.70 3.41 -1.38
C LEU A 22 4.31 4.54 -2.36
N GLY A 23 3.15 4.38 -2.99
CA GLY A 23 2.62 5.34 -3.96
C GLY A 23 3.24 5.26 -5.36
N SER A 24 4.22 4.38 -5.61
CA SER A 24 4.92 4.32 -6.91
C SER A 24 4.05 3.83 -8.06
N SER A 25 2.90 3.21 -7.77
CA SER A 25 1.89 2.81 -8.75
C SER A 25 0.97 3.96 -9.21
N THR A 26 1.10 5.15 -8.60
CA THR A 26 0.25 6.31 -8.91
C THR A 26 0.90 7.21 -9.96
N GLU A 27 0.08 7.86 -10.78
CA GLU A 27 0.55 8.80 -11.81
C GLU A 27 1.20 10.07 -11.22
N HIS A 28 0.94 10.39 -9.95
CA HIS A 28 1.43 11.57 -9.26
C HIS A 28 2.75 11.37 -8.50
N TYR A 29 3.26 10.13 -8.47
CA TYR A 29 4.42 9.76 -7.64
C TYR A 29 5.65 10.65 -7.88
N ASN A 30 6.15 10.71 -9.12
CA ASN A 30 7.36 11.48 -9.45
C ASN A 30 7.19 12.99 -9.20
N THR A 31 5.99 13.51 -9.46
CA THR A 31 5.66 14.91 -9.17
C THR A 31 5.74 15.17 -7.66
N CYS A 32 5.16 14.30 -6.84
CA CYS A 32 5.17 14.47 -5.38
C CYS A 32 6.54 14.25 -4.74
N LEU A 33 7.38 13.38 -5.30
CA LEU A 33 8.80 13.30 -4.92
C LEU A 33 9.51 14.65 -5.16
N THR A 34 9.31 15.23 -6.34
CA THR A 34 9.95 16.50 -6.73
C THR A 34 9.46 17.66 -5.86
N GLU A 35 8.15 17.80 -5.67
CA GLU A 35 7.55 18.88 -4.88
C GLU A 35 7.97 18.84 -3.40
N ASN A 36 8.24 17.65 -2.86
CA ASN A 36 8.69 17.47 -1.48
C ASN A 36 10.21 17.34 -1.32
N ASN A 37 10.98 17.43 -2.41
CA ASN A 37 12.43 17.23 -2.42
C ASN A 37 12.86 15.90 -1.76
N VAL A 38 12.16 14.82 -2.10
CA VAL A 38 12.41 13.47 -1.59
C VAL A 38 13.02 12.61 -2.70
N SER A 39 14.10 11.89 -2.38
CA SER A 39 14.69 10.92 -3.30
C SER A 39 13.83 9.67 -3.37
N ASP A 40 13.78 9.01 -4.53
CA ASP A 40 13.12 7.72 -4.67
C ASP A 40 13.70 6.67 -3.70
N ASP A 41 14.99 6.75 -3.35
CA ASP A 41 15.65 5.84 -2.39
C ASP A 41 15.24 6.08 -0.93
N ASP A 42 14.63 7.22 -0.63
CA ASP A 42 14.07 7.51 0.70
C ASP A 42 12.68 6.89 0.90
N MET A 43 12.06 6.37 -0.17
CA MET A 43 10.71 5.81 -0.10
C MET A 43 10.71 4.39 0.45
N LEU A 44 9.84 4.17 1.43
CA LEU A 44 9.57 2.86 2.00
C LEU A 44 8.86 1.98 0.98
N THR A 45 9.11 0.68 1.07
CA THR A 45 8.41 -0.31 0.25
C THR A 45 7.12 -0.77 0.92
N GLU A 46 6.20 -1.31 0.13
CA GLU A 46 5.01 -1.99 0.64
C GLU A 46 5.40 -3.14 1.60
N GLN A 47 6.50 -3.85 1.33
CA GLN A 47 6.98 -4.91 2.21
C GLN A 47 7.51 -4.39 3.54
N ASP A 48 8.12 -3.19 3.58
CA ASP A 48 8.54 -2.56 4.83
C ASP A 48 7.33 -2.22 5.72
N VAL A 49 6.21 -1.89 5.09
CA VAL A 49 4.95 -1.61 5.81
C VAL A 49 4.28 -2.90 6.28
N ILE A 50 4.14 -3.87 5.38
CA ILE A 50 3.50 -5.15 5.64
C ILE A 50 4.20 -5.92 6.77
N HIS A 51 5.52 -5.89 6.79
CA HIS A 51 6.34 -6.59 7.80
C HIS A 51 6.75 -5.69 8.96
N ASP A 52 6.14 -4.51 9.11
CA ASP A 52 6.40 -3.59 10.21
C ASP A 52 7.85 -3.06 10.33
N ARG A 53 8.70 -3.25 9.31
CA ARG A 53 10.09 -2.73 9.27
C ARG A 53 10.15 -1.20 9.33
N HIS A 54 9.14 -0.52 8.80
CA HIS A 54 9.02 0.95 8.94
C HIS A 54 8.99 1.43 10.41
N LYS A 55 8.63 0.59 11.39
CA LYS A 55 8.60 0.95 12.81
C LYS A 55 9.99 1.01 13.47
N GLU A 56 11.02 0.53 12.79
CA GLU A 56 12.40 0.61 13.26
C GLU A 56 12.82 2.08 13.47
N SER A 57 13.59 2.35 14.52
CA SER A 57 13.88 3.71 14.99
C SER A 57 14.62 4.58 13.97
N GLU A 58 15.43 3.96 13.11
CA GLU A 58 16.17 4.57 12.01
C GLU A 58 15.27 5.11 10.89
N ASN A 59 14.02 4.64 10.81
CA ASN A 59 13.09 4.99 9.74
C ASN A 59 12.25 6.24 10.05
N GLN A 60 12.46 6.92 11.18
CA GLN A 60 11.68 8.10 11.58
C GLN A 60 11.75 9.24 10.56
N GLU A 61 12.91 9.50 9.96
CA GLU A 61 13.03 10.51 8.90
C GLU A 61 12.32 10.05 7.62
N LYS A 62 12.46 8.77 7.26
CA LYS A 62 11.78 8.18 6.10
C LYS A 62 10.26 8.26 6.25
N ILE A 63 9.71 7.93 7.41
CA ILE A 63 8.28 8.04 7.70
C ILE A 63 7.77 9.45 7.39
N LYS A 64 8.46 10.49 7.87
CA LYS A 64 8.07 11.88 7.63
C LYS A 64 8.09 12.24 6.14
N LYS A 65 9.17 11.89 5.44
CA LYS A 65 9.30 12.11 3.98
C LYS A 65 8.19 11.41 3.20
N ASN A 66 7.97 10.13 3.50
CA ASN A 66 6.95 9.30 2.85
C ASN A 66 5.55 9.85 3.13
N GLY A 67 5.28 10.27 4.37
CA GLY A 67 4.02 10.89 4.75
C GLY A 67 3.69 12.12 3.91
N CYS A 68 4.66 13.01 3.69
CA CYS A 68 4.43 14.20 2.87
C CYS A 68 4.27 13.88 1.38
N VAL A 69 5.00 12.89 0.85
CA VAL A 69 4.80 12.42 -0.52
C VAL A 69 3.40 11.81 -0.70
N LEU A 70 2.96 10.98 0.25
CA LEU A 70 1.63 10.38 0.24
C LEU A 70 0.52 11.42 0.43
N GLN A 71 0.72 12.41 1.28
CA GLN A 71 -0.18 13.56 1.44
C GLN A 71 -0.36 14.30 0.12
N CYS A 72 0.74 14.63 -0.56
CA CYS A 72 0.72 15.24 -1.88
C CYS A 72 -0.06 14.39 -2.91
N ILE A 73 0.13 13.08 -2.92
CA ILE A 73 -0.59 12.17 -3.82
C ILE A 73 -2.09 12.19 -3.53
N LEU A 74 -2.48 12.09 -2.25
CA LEU A 74 -3.88 12.14 -1.82
C LEU A 74 -4.55 13.47 -2.22
N GLU A 75 -3.86 14.59 -2.06
CA GLU A 75 -4.37 15.91 -2.49
C GLU A 75 -4.55 16.00 -4.00
N LYS A 76 -3.60 15.48 -4.80
CA LYS A 76 -3.73 15.51 -6.27
C LYS A 76 -4.88 14.63 -6.79
N PHE A 77 -5.22 13.56 -6.08
CA PHE A 77 -6.43 12.78 -6.34
C PHE A 77 -7.72 13.42 -5.78
N GLY A 78 -7.62 14.54 -5.07
CA GLY A 78 -8.75 15.21 -4.41
C GLY A 78 -9.32 14.42 -3.23
N MET A 79 -8.55 13.48 -2.67
CA MET A 79 -8.96 12.67 -1.51
C MET A 79 -8.75 13.39 -0.18
N MET A 80 -7.97 14.47 -0.20
CA MET A 80 -7.55 15.20 0.98
C MET A 80 -7.35 16.67 0.61
N GLU A 81 -7.60 17.56 1.56
CA GLU A 81 -7.19 18.98 1.51
C GLU A 81 -6.59 19.34 2.87
N GLY A 82 -5.28 19.55 2.92
CA GLY A 82 -4.57 19.71 4.19
C GLY A 82 -4.68 18.44 5.05
N SER A 83 -5.34 18.54 6.21
CA SER A 83 -5.59 17.42 7.14
C SER A 83 -6.98 16.80 7.00
N GLU A 84 -7.83 17.32 6.10
CA GLU A 84 -9.23 16.91 5.98
C GLU A 84 -9.42 15.92 4.83
N TYR A 85 -10.18 14.86 5.08
CA TYR A 85 -10.46 13.83 4.08
C TYR A 85 -11.73 14.13 3.29
N ASP A 86 -11.68 13.93 1.96
CA ASP A 86 -12.87 13.74 1.14
C ASP A 86 -13.24 12.24 1.13
N ILE A 87 -14.07 11.85 2.10
CA ILE A 87 -14.46 10.45 2.33
C ILE A 87 -15.15 9.85 1.09
N GLU A 88 -15.98 10.62 0.39
CA GLU A 88 -16.70 10.11 -0.78
C GLU A 88 -15.75 9.88 -1.95
N LYS A 89 -14.80 10.80 -2.17
CA LYS A 89 -13.74 10.61 -3.17
C LYS A 89 -12.88 9.39 -2.84
N MET A 90 -12.46 9.23 -1.59
CA MET A 90 -11.67 8.08 -1.14
C MET A 90 -12.39 6.75 -1.35
N ARG A 91 -13.69 6.68 -1.03
CA ARG A 91 -14.52 5.49 -1.27
C ARG A 91 -14.59 5.18 -2.75
N SER A 92 -14.87 6.17 -3.59
CA SER A 92 -15.01 5.99 -5.04
C SER A 92 -13.75 5.43 -5.69
N GLU A 93 -12.56 5.93 -5.31
CA GLU A 93 -11.29 5.44 -5.85
C GLU A 93 -10.89 4.09 -5.26
N THR A 94 -11.31 3.76 -4.03
CA THR A 94 -11.03 2.46 -3.40
C THR A 94 -11.72 1.29 -4.10
N ILE A 95 -12.93 1.51 -4.61
CA ILE A 95 -13.74 0.47 -5.30
C ILE A 95 -13.73 0.62 -6.82
N LYS A 96 -12.82 1.43 -7.35
CA LYS A 96 -12.69 1.66 -8.78
C LYS A 96 -12.17 0.40 -9.47
N GLY A 97 -12.78 0.08 -10.61
CA GLY A 97 -12.44 -1.11 -11.41
C GLY A 97 -13.41 -2.27 -11.23
N ASP A 98 -13.09 -3.39 -11.87
CA ASP A 98 -13.92 -4.58 -11.87
C ASP A 98 -13.60 -5.46 -10.66
N ILE A 99 -14.29 -5.18 -9.55
CA ILE A 99 -14.17 -5.87 -8.28
C ILE A 99 -15.57 -6.37 -7.89
N ASP A 100 -15.66 -7.62 -7.42
CA ASP A 100 -16.91 -8.20 -6.95
C ASP A 100 -17.44 -7.47 -5.71
N GLU A 101 -18.75 -7.53 -5.49
CA GLU A 101 -19.43 -6.76 -4.45
C GLU A 101 -18.96 -7.12 -3.03
N SER A 102 -18.66 -8.40 -2.77
CA SER A 102 -18.16 -8.84 -1.46
C SER A 102 -16.80 -8.22 -1.15
N THR A 103 -15.89 -8.24 -2.13
CA THR A 103 -14.57 -7.60 -2.00
C THR A 103 -14.71 -6.09 -1.84
N LYS A 104 -15.60 -5.42 -2.60
CA LYS A 104 -15.85 -3.98 -2.45
C LYS A 104 -16.28 -3.61 -1.03
N LEU A 105 -17.23 -4.33 -0.46
CA LEU A 105 -17.72 -4.08 0.91
C LEU A 105 -16.58 -4.20 1.94
N LYS A 106 -15.76 -5.25 1.84
CA LYS A 106 -14.61 -5.45 2.75
C LYS A 106 -13.54 -4.35 2.58
N LEU A 107 -13.27 -3.90 1.36
CA LEU A 107 -12.34 -2.79 1.10
C LEU A 107 -12.86 -1.47 1.68
N LEU A 108 -14.15 -1.19 1.55
CA LEU A 108 -14.79 0.01 2.11
C LEU A 108 -14.83 -0.01 3.64
N GLU A 109 -15.14 -1.17 4.24
CA GLU A 109 -15.04 -1.36 5.69
C GLU A 109 -13.61 -1.09 6.18
N GLY A 110 -12.62 -1.68 5.50
CA GLY A 110 -11.21 -1.46 5.75
C GLY A 110 -10.82 0.02 5.69
N LEU A 111 -11.24 0.73 4.65
CA LEU A 111 -11.01 2.15 4.48
C LEU A 111 -11.65 2.98 5.62
N ASN A 112 -12.92 2.71 5.94
CA ASN A 112 -13.63 3.46 6.98
C ASN A 112 -12.97 3.27 8.36
N ASN A 113 -12.47 2.07 8.66
CA ASN A 113 -11.72 1.81 9.89
C ASN A 113 -10.44 2.65 9.93
N CYS A 114 -9.66 2.66 8.83
CA CYS A 114 -8.45 3.46 8.74
C CYS A 114 -8.73 4.97 8.88
N ILE A 115 -9.77 5.49 8.21
CA ILE A 115 -10.20 6.89 8.37
C ILE A 115 -10.54 7.19 9.84
N ASN A 116 -11.25 6.29 10.52
CA ASN A 116 -11.61 6.47 11.92
C ASN A 116 -10.40 6.43 12.87
N GLU A 117 -9.38 5.62 12.56
CA GLU A 117 -8.14 5.55 13.34
C GLU A 117 -7.29 6.83 13.19
N THR A 118 -7.36 7.50 12.04
CA THR A 118 -6.49 8.65 11.74
C THR A 118 -7.20 10.00 11.77
N LYS A 119 -8.54 10.05 11.91
CA LYS A 119 -9.34 11.29 11.79
C LYS A 119 -8.89 12.42 12.71
N ASP A 120 -8.42 12.09 13.91
CA ASP A 120 -8.07 13.07 14.95
C ASP A 120 -6.60 13.57 14.83
N LEU A 121 -5.82 12.99 13.92
CA LEU A 121 -4.48 13.48 13.60
C LEU A 121 -4.59 14.82 12.84
N THR A 122 -3.74 15.77 13.22
CA THR A 122 -3.73 17.13 12.65
C THR A 122 -2.50 17.40 11.79
N GLU A 123 -1.39 16.72 12.05
CA GLU A 123 -0.22 16.78 11.18
C GLU A 123 -0.52 15.97 9.90
N LYS A 124 -0.57 16.68 8.77
CA LYS A 124 -1.05 16.12 7.51
C LYS A 124 -0.16 15.02 6.95
N CYS A 125 1.16 15.12 7.08
CA CYS A 125 2.07 14.10 6.57
C CYS A 125 1.96 12.79 7.37
N GLU A 126 1.96 12.87 8.70
CA GLU A 126 1.72 11.78 9.64
C GLU A 126 0.36 11.12 9.39
N LYS A 127 -0.70 11.94 9.32
CA LYS A 127 -2.06 11.49 9.03
C LYS A 127 -2.16 10.72 7.71
N SER A 128 -1.51 11.21 6.65
CA SER A 128 -1.49 10.53 5.35
C SER A 128 -0.66 9.25 5.39
N PHE A 129 0.46 9.24 6.11
CA PHE A 129 1.28 8.04 6.27
C PHE A 129 0.50 6.93 6.97
N ASP A 130 -0.10 7.22 8.12
CA ASP A 130 -0.84 6.24 8.92
C ASP A 130 -2.05 5.69 8.18
N LEU A 131 -2.76 6.57 7.44
CA LEU A 131 -3.90 6.17 6.61
C LEU A 131 -3.47 5.17 5.55
N VAL A 132 -2.37 5.42 4.85
CA VAL A 132 -1.86 4.53 3.78
C VAL A 132 -1.32 3.23 4.36
N VAL A 133 -0.62 3.28 5.49
CA VAL A 133 -0.15 2.09 6.21
C VAL A 133 -1.32 1.19 6.61
N CYS A 134 -2.34 1.77 7.24
CA CYS A 134 -3.56 1.04 7.60
C CYS A 134 -4.24 0.49 6.35
N GLY A 135 -4.43 1.32 5.32
CA GLY A 135 -5.09 0.94 4.07
C GLY A 135 -4.40 -0.21 3.35
N LEU A 136 -3.07 -0.21 3.27
CA LEU A 136 -2.29 -1.28 2.66
C LEU A 136 -2.45 -2.60 3.43
N LYS A 137 -2.34 -2.57 4.75
CA LYS A 137 -2.53 -3.76 5.60
C LYS A 137 -3.95 -4.30 5.51
N SER A 138 -4.94 -3.42 5.47
CA SER A 138 -6.34 -3.78 5.32
C SER A 138 -6.59 -4.45 3.97
N LYS A 139 -6.13 -3.84 2.87
CA LYS A 139 -6.19 -4.41 1.52
C LYS A 139 -5.54 -5.80 1.46
N LYS A 140 -4.34 -5.96 2.03
CA LYS A 140 -3.65 -7.26 2.08
C LYS A 140 -4.51 -8.34 2.76
N LYS A 141 -5.15 -8.02 3.89
CA LYS A 141 -6.04 -8.97 4.59
C LYS A 141 -7.25 -9.36 3.73
N VAL A 142 -7.86 -8.40 3.04
CA VAL A 142 -9.01 -8.67 2.16
C VAL A 142 -8.63 -9.62 1.04
N TYR A 143 -7.52 -9.36 0.33
CA TYR A 143 -7.08 -10.20 -0.78
C TYR A 143 -6.55 -11.57 -0.33
N ALA A 144 -5.88 -11.67 0.83
CA ALA A 144 -5.48 -12.96 1.40
C ALA A 144 -6.71 -13.82 1.75
N SER A 145 -7.76 -13.22 2.34
CA SER A 145 -9.00 -13.96 2.62
C SER A 145 -9.71 -14.42 1.36
N ARG A 146 -9.56 -13.70 0.24
CA ARG A 146 -10.17 -14.08 -1.04
C ARG A 146 -9.46 -15.28 -1.67
N SER A 147 -8.12 -15.33 -1.66
CA SER A 147 -7.38 -16.48 -2.18
C SER A 147 -7.71 -17.77 -1.44
N GLU A 148 -7.81 -17.72 -0.11
CA GLU A 148 -8.20 -18.88 0.71
C GLU A 148 -9.62 -19.36 0.40
N ASN A 149 -10.58 -18.43 0.24
CA ASN A 149 -11.96 -18.79 -0.12
C ASN A 149 -12.06 -19.37 -1.55
N GLN A 150 -11.22 -18.93 -2.48
CA GLN A 150 -11.21 -19.45 -3.85
C GLN A 150 -10.65 -20.88 -3.89
N GLU A 151 -9.59 -21.18 -3.12
CA GLU A 151 -9.06 -22.54 -2.94
C GLU A 151 -10.07 -23.50 -2.28
N GLU A 152 -10.84 -23.03 -1.29
CA GLU A 152 -11.92 -23.84 -0.68
C GLU A 152 -13.09 -24.14 -1.63
N HIS A 153 -13.46 -23.19 -2.49
CA HIS A 153 -14.55 -23.37 -3.45
C HIS A 153 -14.17 -24.36 -4.55
N GLU A 154 -12.92 -24.38 -5.00
CA GLU A 154 -12.41 -25.37 -5.95
C GLU A 154 -12.39 -26.77 -5.33
N HIS A 155 -11.91 -26.92 -4.09
CA HIS A 155 -11.87 -28.22 -3.41
C HIS A 155 -13.29 -28.79 -3.09
N LYS A 156 -14.32 -27.94 -2.94
CA LYS A 156 -15.71 -28.39 -2.77
C LYS A 156 -16.40 -28.76 -4.08
N SER A 157 -15.92 -28.27 -5.23
CA SER A 157 -16.49 -28.59 -6.55
C SER A 157 -15.99 -29.92 -7.13
N GLU A 158 -14.90 -30.49 -6.59
CA GLU A 158 -14.30 -31.75 -7.05
C GLU A 158 -14.72 -32.98 -6.22
N LYS A 159 -15.70 -32.86 -5.32
CA LYS A 159 -16.14 -33.94 -4.43
C LYS A 159 -17.57 -34.41 -4.69
#